data_AF-A0A841EK52-F1
#
_entry.id   AF-A0A841EK52-F1
#
_cell.length_a   1.000
_cell.length_b   1.000
_cell.length_c   1.000
_cell.angle_alpha   90.00
_cell.angle_beta   90.00
_cell.angle_gamma   90.00
#
_symmetry.space_group_name_H-M   'P 1'
#
loop_
_entity.id
_entity.type
_entity.pdbx_description
1 polymer ?
#
loop_
_entity_poly.entity_id
_entity_poly.type
_entity_poly.pdbx_seq_one_letter_code
_entity_poly.pdbx_strand_id
1 'polypeptide(L)'
;MKTTYTNFEITVENLFGDNLVSFEITAHQEGKSGRFCVFFHTLVPFLKKHYPEQGKYIQQIRKSLGGYGPKEDEVLAVLEEEEFDFEQYFILFIEKNYNIEAELERQTNLRNTPETEEEKADFRAFFSKFEGLIPKNPINKSKFLDTLEQVVLAHLIDNYPELTNAEPEDIEKLNTILGEYIPKLGYDLIDHIEDIRNRDA
;
A
#
# COMPACT_ATOMS: atom_id res chain seq x y z
N MET A 1 -11.91 -25.40 20.71
CA MET A 1 -12.05 -25.98 19.36
C MET A 1 -11.30 -25.06 18.40
N LYS A 2 -10.47 -25.58 17.50
CA LYS A 2 -9.91 -24.76 16.41
C LYS A 2 -11.04 -24.48 15.43
N THR A 3 -11.37 -23.22 15.25
CA THR A 3 -12.44 -22.76 14.36
C THR A 3 -12.01 -23.01 12.92
N THR A 4 -12.85 -23.69 12.15
CA THR A 4 -12.58 -23.99 10.73
C THR A 4 -13.49 -23.09 9.89
N TYR A 5 -12.93 -22.04 9.29
CA TYR A 5 -13.63 -21.10 8.43
C TYR A 5 -13.74 -21.68 7.01
N THR A 6 -14.94 -21.63 6.42
CA THR A 6 -15.32 -22.61 5.39
C THR A 6 -15.29 -22.09 3.95
N ASN A 7 -15.25 -20.77 3.68
CA ASN A 7 -15.07 -20.25 2.31
C ASN A 7 -14.53 -18.81 2.37
N PHE A 8 -13.48 -18.51 1.61
CA PHE A 8 -12.94 -17.17 1.38
C PHE A 8 -13.23 -16.79 -0.07
N GLU A 9 -14.09 -15.80 -0.30
CA GLU A 9 -14.18 -15.14 -1.60
C GLU A 9 -13.23 -13.97 -1.59
N ILE A 10 -12.24 -13.98 -2.49
CA ILE A 10 -11.23 -12.94 -2.64
C ILE A 10 -11.55 -12.15 -3.91
N THR A 11 -11.88 -10.87 -3.75
CA THR A 11 -12.01 -9.95 -4.89
C THR A 11 -10.84 -8.96 -4.85
N VAL A 12 -10.11 -8.88 -5.97
CA VAL A 12 -9.01 -7.94 -6.17
C VAL A 12 -9.59 -6.65 -6.74
N GLU A 13 -9.52 -5.56 -5.97
CA GLU A 13 -9.86 -4.23 -6.46
C GLU A 13 -8.60 -3.40 -6.62
N ASN A 14 -8.39 -2.86 -7.82
CA ASN A 14 -7.34 -1.90 -8.11
C ASN A 14 -7.87 -0.51 -7.78
N LEU A 15 -7.55 -0.02 -6.58
CA LEU A 15 -8.09 1.23 -6.06
C LEU A 15 -7.26 2.41 -6.56
N PHE A 16 -7.90 3.35 -7.25
CA PHE A 16 -7.38 4.69 -7.57
C PHE A 16 -6.07 4.75 -8.35
N GLY A 17 -5.89 3.96 -9.41
CA GLY A 17 -4.82 4.18 -10.42
C GLY A 17 -3.38 4.20 -9.88
N ASP A 18 -3.15 3.76 -8.64
CA ASP A 18 -1.90 3.90 -7.88
C ASP A 18 -1.22 2.54 -7.60
N ASN A 19 -1.52 1.50 -8.39
CA ASN A 19 -0.95 0.14 -8.25
C ASN A 19 -1.06 -0.40 -6.80
N LEU A 20 -2.18 -0.12 -6.14
CA LEU A 20 -2.53 -0.61 -4.81
C LEU A 20 -3.60 -1.68 -4.91
N VAL A 21 -3.37 -2.78 -4.20
CA VAL A 21 -4.21 -3.97 -4.23
C VAL A 21 -4.87 -4.17 -2.87
N SER A 22 -6.19 -4.26 -2.86
CA SER A 22 -6.96 -4.74 -1.72
C SER A 22 -7.66 -6.05 -2.03
N PHE A 23 -7.75 -6.89 -1.01
CA PHE A 23 -8.46 -8.16 -1.00
C PHE A 23 -9.69 -8.01 -0.11
N GLU A 24 -10.88 -8.07 -0.71
CA GLU A 24 -12.10 -8.28 0.06
C GLU A 24 -12.20 -9.77 0.39
N ILE A 25 -12.34 -10.10 1.66
CA ILE A 25 -12.42 -11.44 2.21
C ILE A 25 -13.73 -11.58 2.96
N THR A 26 -14.58 -12.51 2.53
CA THR A 26 -15.80 -12.83 3.27
C THR A 26 -15.59 -14.06 4.14
N ALA A 27 -15.85 -13.95 5.45
CA ALA A 27 -15.84 -15.07 6.37
C ALA A 27 -17.27 -15.44 6.80
N HIS A 28 -17.52 -16.74 6.93
CA HIS A 28 -18.82 -17.30 7.33
C HIS A 28 -18.68 -18.17 8.59
N GLN A 29 -19.57 -17.96 9.56
CA GLN A 29 -19.63 -18.77 10.78
C GLN A 29 -21.07 -18.84 11.30
N GLU A 30 -21.61 -20.06 11.48
CA GLU A 30 -22.91 -20.30 12.14
C GLU A 30 -24.08 -19.42 11.62
N GLY A 31 -24.13 -19.18 10.31
CA GLY A 31 -25.16 -18.34 9.67
C GLY A 31 -24.87 -16.84 9.72
N LYS A 32 -23.78 -16.40 10.34
CA LYS A 32 -23.23 -15.04 10.26
C LYS A 32 -22.23 -14.95 9.11
N SER A 33 -22.18 -13.78 8.47
CA SER A 33 -21.19 -13.45 7.44
C SER A 33 -20.60 -12.08 7.71
N GLY A 34 -19.29 -11.93 7.58
CA GLY A 34 -18.63 -10.63 7.66
C GLY A 34 -17.57 -10.47 6.59
N ARG A 35 -17.33 -9.23 6.20
CA ARG A 35 -16.38 -8.82 5.17
C ARG A 35 -15.17 -8.17 5.83
N PHE A 36 -14.00 -8.53 5.36
CA PHE A 36 -12.71 -8.01 5.78
C PHE A 36 -12.02 -7.45 4.56
N CYS A 37 -11.43 -6.26 4.66
CA CYS A 37 -10.61 -5.71 3.60
C CYS A 37 -9.15 -5.74 4.07
N VAL A 38 -8.30 -6.43 3.33
CA VAL A 38 -6.86 -6.53 3.62
C VAL A 38 -6.10 -5.93 2.44
N PHE A 39 -5.22 -4.98 2.72
CA PHE A 39 -4.36 -4.40 1.68
C PHE A 39 -3.07 -5.19 1.52
N PHE A 40 -2.57 -5.32 0.30
CA PHE A 40 -1.35 -6.07 0.01
C PHE A 40 -0.14 -5.55 0.80
N HIS A 41 0.09 -4.23 0.86
CA HIS A 41 1.14 -3.63 1.70
C HIS A 41 1.01 -3.93 3.20
N THR A 42 -0.17 -4.31 3.71
CA THR A 42 -0.33 -4.71 5.12
C THR A 42 -0.02 -6.19 5.33
N LEU A 43 -0.27 -7.02 4.32
CA LEU A 43 0.04 -8.44 4.33
C LEU A 43 1.55 -8.70 4.25
N VAL A 44 2.27 -7.95 3.41
CA VAL A 44 3.72 -8.18 3.19
C VAL A 44 4.56 -8.06 4.48
N PRO A 45 4.41 -7.02 5.33
CA PRO A 45 5.09 -6.96 6.63
C PRO A 45 4.71 -8.11 7.57
N PHE A 46 3.44 -8.55 7.56
CA PHE A 46 3.00 -9.70 8.35
C PHE A 46 3.73 -10.97 7.90
N LEU A 47 3.82 -11.21 6.60
CA LEU A 47 4.55 -12.34 6.02
C LEU A 47 6.04 -12.26 6.36
N LYS A 48 6.69 -11.11 6.20
CA LYS A 48 8.10 -10.94 6.59
C LYS A 48 8.36 -11.30 8.06
N LYS A 49 7.41 -11.02 8.95
CA LYS A 49 7.53 -11.27 10.38
C LYS A 49 7.22 -12.72 10.79
N HIS A 50 6.22 -13.34 10.17
CA HIS A 50 5.69 -14.65 10.60
C HIS A 50 6.00 -15.80 9.64
N TYR A 51 6.29 -15.48 8.39
CA TYR A 51 6.54 -16.39 7.27
C TYR A 51 7.69 -15.82 6.41
N PRO A 52 8.91 -15.72 6.99
CA PRO A 52 9.99 -14.90 6.44
C PRO A 52 10.43 -15.34 5.03
N GLU A 53 10.31 -16.63 4.70
CA GLU A 53 10.64 -17.13 3.36
C GLU A 53 9.66 -16.59 2.30
N GLN A 54 8.36 -16.58 2.59
CA GLN A 54 7.33 -15.99 1.74
C GLN A 54 7.50 -14.47 1.64
N GLY A 55 7.77 -13.81 2.76
CA GLY A 55 8.04 -12.37 2.78
C GLY A 55 9.27 -11.98 1.96
N LYS A 56 10.33 -12.82 1.96
CA LYS A 56 11.51 -12.65 1.10
C LYS A 56 11.17 -12.92 -0.36
N TYR A 57 10.36 -13.94 -0.64
CA TYR A 57 9.96 -14.31 -2.00
C TYR A 57 9.22 -13.17 -2.70
N ILE A 58 8.19 -12.63 -2.05
CA ILE A 58 7.44 -11.47 -2.54
C ILE A 58 8.37 -10.26 -2.75
N GLN A 59 9.34 -10.07 -1.85
CA GLN A 59 10.34 -9.01 -2.01
C GLN A 59 11.27 -9.24 -3.21
N GLN A 60 11.61 -10.48 -3.55
CA GLN A 60 12.42 -10.82 -4.72
C GLN A 60 11.66 -10.51 -6.01
N ILE A 61 10.38 -10.88 -6.09
CA ILE A 61 9.50 -10.52 -7.21
C ILE A 61 9.42 -9.00 -7.36
N ARG A 62 9.18 -8.27 -6.27
CA ARG A 62 9.15 -6.80 -6.29
C ARG A 62 10.47 -6.19 -6.79
N LYS A 63 11.60 -6.81 -6.49
CA LYS A 63 12.93 -6.37 -6.96
C LYS A 63 13.17 -6.69 -8.44
N SER A 64 12.68 -7.82 -8.95
CA SER A 64 12.88 -8.23 -10.35
C SER A 64 12.06 -7.39 -11.33
N LEU A 65 10.93 -6.83 -10.89
CA LEU A 65 10.03 -6.04 -11.74
C LEU A 65 10.59 -4.67 -12.19
N GLY A 66 11.69 -4.16 -11.60
CA GLY A 66 12.42 -2.95 -12.04
C GLY A 66 11.64 -1.62 -12.03
N GLY A 67 12.18 -0.54 -11.44
CA GLY A 67 11.46 0.76 -11.28
C GLY A 67 10.89 0.99 -9.88
N TYR A 68 10.36 2.19 -9.61
CA TYR A 68 9.94 2.63 -8.27
C TYR A 68 8.40 2.69 -8.12
N GLY A 69 7.89 2.56 -6.88
CA GLY A 69 6.46 2.51 -6.56
C GLY A 69 6.01 1.25 -5.80
N PRO A 70 4.71 1.18 -5.41
CA PRO A 70 4.14 0.04 -4.67
C PRO A 70 4.11 -1.24 -5.51
N LYS A 71 3.71 -1.11 -6.80
CA LYS A 71 3.67 -2.20 -7.78
C LYS A 71 2.91 -3.44 -7.33
N GLU A 72 1.87 -3.25 -6.54
CA GLU A 72 1.21 -4.36 -5.88
C GLU A 72 0.47 -5.24 -6.89
N ASP A 73 -0.07 -4.63 -7.95
CA ASP A 73 -0.74 -5.32 -9.06
C ASP A 73 0.23 -6.15 -9.90
N GLU A 74 1.40 -5.61 -10.24
CA GLU A 74 2.43 -6.32 -11.00
C GLU A 74 3.06 -7.46 -10.18
N VAL A 75 3.29 -7.22 -8.88
CA VAL A 75 3.74 -8.27 -7.96
C VAL A 75 2.67 -9.35 -7.80
N LEU A 76 1.40 -8.97 -7.70
CA LEU A 76 0.30 -9.92 -7.60
C LEU A 76 0.17 -10.75 -8.87
N ALA A 77 0.29 -10.16 -10.06
CA ALA A 77 0.22 -10.88 -11.33
C ALA A 77 1.26 -12.00 -11.41
N VAL A 78 2.52 -11.73 -11.00
CA VAL A 78 3.56 -12.77 -10.96
C VAL A 78 3.21 -13.87 -9.95
N LEU A 79 2.69 -13.50 -8.78
CA LEU A 79 2.32 -14.47 -7.75
C LEU A 79 1.12 -15.34 -8.19
N GLU A 80 0.18 -14.79 -8.96
CA GLU A 80 -0.92 -15.54 -9.58
C GLU A 80 -0.41 -16.51 -10.66
N GLU A 81 0.49 -16.07 -11.53
CA GLU A 81 1.13 -16.91 -12.56
C GLU A 81 1.88 -18.11 -11.95
N GLU A 82 2.45 -17.92 -10.76
CA GLU A 82 3.19 -18.95 -10.03
C GLU A 82 2.31 -19.79 -9.09
N GLU A 83 0.99 -19.63 -9.16
CA GLU A 83 0.01 -20.33 -8.32
C GLU A 83 0.28 -20.16 -6.81
N PHE A 84 0.73 -18.98 -6.40
CA PHE A 84 1.01 -18.68 -4.99
C PHE A 84 -0.28 -18.72 -4.16
N ASP A 85 -0.34 -19.62 -3.19
CA ASP A 85 -1.49 -19.76 -2.30
C ASP A 85 -1.54 -18.63 -1.25
N PHE A 86 -2.28 -17.58 -1.58
CA PHE A 86 -2.55 -16.47 -0.69
C PHE A 86 -3.62 -16.76 0.37
N GLU A 87 -4.52 -17.70 0.10
CA GLU A 87 -5.73 -17.92 0.91
C GLU A 87 -5.34 -18.22 2.35
N GLN A 88 -4.42 -19.17 2.55
CA GLN A 88 -3.91 -19.52 3.87
C GLN A 88 -3.34 -18.32 4.63
N TYR A 89 -2.66 -17.38 3.95
CA TYR A 89 -2.00 -16.26 4.60
C TYR A 89 -2.99 -15.17 5.00
N PHE A 90 -4.05 -14.97 4.23
CA PHE A 90 -5.14 -14.08 4.61
C PHE A 90 -5.90 -14.61 5.83
N ILE A 91 -6.16 -15.91 5.89
CA ILE A 91 -6.78 -16.55 7.06
C ILE A 91 -5.94 -16.27 8.30
N LEU A 92 -4.65 -16.59 8.22
CA LEU A 92 -3.71 -16.39 9.33
C LEU A 92 -3.57 -14.91 9.72
N PHE A 93 -3.62 -14.00 8.75
CA PHE A 93 -3.60 -12.57 8.98
C PHE A 93 -4.85 -12.14 9.76
N ILE A 94 -6.03 -12.56 9.32
CA ILE A 94 -7.30 -12.18 9.94
C ILE A 94 -7.39 -12.75 11.36
N GLU A 95 -7.13 -14.06 11.53
CA GLU A 95 -7.17 -14.72 12.84
C GLU A 95 -6.24 -14.07 13.87
N LYS A 96 -5.12 -13.51 13.43
CA LYS A 96 -4.12 -12.90 14.30
C LYS A 96 -4.39 -11.43 14.63
N ASN A 97 -4.96 -10.69 13.69
CA ASN A 97 -5.14 -9.24 13.83
C ASN A 97 -6.57 -8.85 14.23
N TYR A 98 -7.55 -9.76 14.08
CA TYR A 98 -8.95 -9.48 14.35
C TYR A 98 -9.53 -10.50 15.34
N ASN A 99 -10.38 -10.02 16.24
CA ASN A 99 -11.31 -10.89 16.94
C ASN A 99 -12.49 -11.16 16.00
N ILE A 100 -12.40 -12.25 15.23
CA ILE A 100 -13.36 -12.59 14.17
C ILE A 100 -14.79 -12.65 14.71
N GLU A 101 -14.99 -13.30 15.86
CA GLU A 101 -16.33 -13.46 16.43
C GLU A 101 -16.98 -12.11 16.79
N ALA A 102 -16.22 -11.23 17.45
CA ALA A 102 -16.68 -9.89 17.79
C ALA A 102 -16.95 -9.05 16.53
N GLU A 103 -16.13 -9.20 15.50
CA GLU A 103 -16.29 -8.47 14.24
C GLU A 103 -17.49 -8.96 13.43
N LEU A 104 -17.73 -10.28 13.38
CA LEU A 104 -18.93 -10.86 12.77
C LEU A 104 -20.20 -10.41 13.49
N GLU A 105 -20.17 -10.37 14.83
CA GLU A 105 -21.28 -9.84 15.63
C GLU A 105 -21.52 -8.35 15.35
N ARG A 106 -20.46 -7.53 15.34
CA ARG A 106 -20.53 -6.11 15.01
C ARG A 106 -21.17 -5.88 13.63
N GLN A 107 -20.72 -6.59 12.61
CA GLN A 107 -21.25 -6.45 11.24
C GLN A 107 -22.68 -6.98 11.10
N THR A 108 -23.02 -8.07 11.80
CA THR A 108 -24.38 -8.59 11.83
C THR A 108 -25.33 -7.58 12.48
N ASN A 109 -24.92 -6.96 13.58
CA ASN A 109 -25.68 -5.91 14.25
C ASN A 109 -25.86 -4.70 13.34
N LEU A 110 -24.80 -4.23 12.67
CA LEU A 110 -24.89 -3.13 11.70
C LEU A 110 -25.89 -3.40 10.57
N ARG A 111 -25.96 -4.63 10.05
CA ARG A 111 -26.92 -5.00 9.00
C ARG A 111 -28.37 -5.05 9.49
N ASN A 112 -28.56 -5.34 10.78
CA ASN A 112 -29.89 -5.51 11.38
C ASN A 112 -30.40 -4.24 12.07
N THR A 113 -29.53 -3.25 12.29
CA THR A 113 -29.95 -1.91 12.73
C THR A 113 -30.58 -1.19 11.52
N PRO A 114 -31.84 -0.75 11.60
CA PRO A 114 -32.41 0.11 10.57
C PRO A 114 -31.61 1.42 10.56
N GLU A 115 -30.74 1.60 9.57
CA GLU A 115 -29.97 2.84 9.40
C GLU A 115 -30.94 4.03 9.38
N THR A 116 -30.85 4.89 10.38
CA THR A 116 -31.50 6.19 10.31
C THR A 116 -30.69 7.09 9.37
N GLU A 117 -31.35 7.98 8.62
CA GLU A 117 -30.67 8.97 7.75
C GLU A 117 -29.67 9.84 8.53
N GLU A 118 -29.86 9.99 9.85
CA GLU A 118 -28.93 10.63 10.77
C GLU A 118 -27.61 9.85 10.96
N GLU A 119 -27.63 8.52 11.01
CA GLU A 119 -26.41 7.70 11.20
C GLU A 119 -25.56 7.61 9.92
N LYS A 120 -26.19 7.66 8.74
CA LYS A 120 -25.49 7.84 7.45
C LYS A 120 -24.82 9.21 7.35
N ALA A 121 -25.48 10.23 7.88
CA ALA A 121 -24.91 11.56 7.99
C ALA A 121 -23.75 11.57 8.99
N ASP A 122 -23.84 10.81 10.08
CA ASP A 122 -22.82 10.73 11.13
C ASP A 122 -21.58 9.93 10.69
N PHE A 123 -21.73 8.89 9.86
CA PHE A 123 -20.60 8.16 9.26
C PHE A 123 -19.85 9.01 8.22
N ARG A 124 -20.58 9.77 7.39
CA ARG A 124 -19.96 10.79 6.51
C ARG A 124 -19.37 11.95 7.31
N ALA A 125 -20.01 12.35 8.41
CA ALA A 125 -19.47 13.37 9.31
C ALA A 125 -18.24 12.88 10.10
N PHE A 126 -18.16 11.58 10.39
CA PHE A 126 -17.00 10.94 11.00
C PHE A 126 -15.82 10.96 10.03
N PHE A 127 -16.02 10.59 8.76
CA PHE A 127 -14.99 10.73 7.72
C PHE A 127 -14.66 12.19 7.41
N SER A 128 -15.63 13.11 7.46
CA SER A 128 -15.37 14.55 7.23
C SER A 128 -14.62 15.23 8.38
N LYS A 129 -14.68 14.68 9.61
CA LYS A 129 -13.77 15.06 10.72
C LYS A 129 -12.31 14.69 10.42
N PHE A 130 -12.06 13.71 9.55
CA PHE A 130 -10.72 13.40 9.03
C PHE A 130 -10.38 14.18 7.73
N GLU A 131 -11.38 14.62 6.96
CA GLU A 131 -11.17 15.52 5.80
C GLU A 131 -10.55 16.88 6.17
N GLY A 132 -10.61 17.29 7.45
CA GLY A 132 -9.92 18.47 7.98
C GLY A 132 -8.53 18.21 8.62
N LEU A 133 -8.18 16.94 8.84
CA LEU A 133 -6.85 16.52 9.33
C LEU A 133 -5.93 16.05 8.20
N ILE A 134 -6.48 15.85 7.00
CA ILE A 134 -5.72 15.74 5.75
C ILE A 134 -5.44 17.19 5.33
N PRO A 135 -4.18 17.66 5.33
CA PRO A 135 -3.87 19.01 4.87
C PRO A 135 -4.40 19.18 3.43
N LYS A 136 -4.79 20.40 3.04
CA LYS A 136 -5.12 20.70 1.65
C LYS A 136 -3.84 20.57 0.82
N ASN A 137 -3.59 19.36 0.33
CA ASN A 137 -2.36 18.88 -0.34
C ASN A 137 -1.08 18.96 0.50
N PRO A 138 -0.86 18.04 1.48
CA PRO A 138 0.51 17.76 1.89
C PRO A 138 1.27 17.31 0.65
N ILE A 139 2.49 17.85 0.45
CA ILE A 139 3.39 17.25 -0.52
C ILE A 139 3.61 15.82 -0.03
N ASN A 140 3.16 14.83 -0.80
CA ASN A 140 3.52 13.45 -0.54
C ASN A 140 5.04 13.36 -0.73
N LYS A 141 5.78 13.44 0.38
CA LYS A 141 7.24 13.59 0.37
C LYS A 141 7.90 12.46 -0.40
N SER A 142 7.39 11.23 -0.26
CA SER A 142 7.86 10.09 -1.05
C SER A 142 7.66 10.33 -2.55
N LYS A 143 6.43 10.63 -2.97
CA LYS A 143 6.11 10.87 -4.39
C LYS A 143 6.90 12.04 -4.99
N PHE A 144 7.15 13.09 -4.22
CA PHE A 144 7.94 14.24 -4.64
C PHE A 144 9.41 13.87 -4.83
N LEU A 145 10.01 13.16 -3.87
CA LEU A 145 11.39 12.67 -3.98
C LEU A 145 11.55 11.71 -5.17
N ASP A 146 10.60 10.79 -5.37
CA ASP A 146 10.61 9.85 -6.49
C ASP A 146 10.52 10.59 -7.84
N THR A 147 9.64 11.59 -7.94
CA THR A 147 9.49 12.40 -9.15
C THR A 147 10.75 13.23 -9.42
N LEU A 148 11.35 13.80 -8.37
CA LEU A 148 12.58 14.59 -8.47
C LEU A 148 13.75 13.72 -8.94
N GLU A 149 13.90 12.51 -8.40
CA GLU A 149 14.91 11.53 -8.84
C GLU A 149 14.74 11.19 -10.32
N GLN A 150 13.51 10.88 -10.76
CA GLN A 150 13.22 10.53 -12.14
C GLN A 150 13.53 11.67 -13.11
N VAL A 151 13.17 12.91 -12.76
CA VAL A 151 13.47 14.09 -13.59
C VAL A 151 14.98 14.30 -13.70
N VAL A 152 15.72 14.16 -12.60
CA VAL A 152 17.18 14.30 -12.61
C VAL A 152 17.82 13.20 -13.45
N LEU A 153 17.39 11.95 -13.30
CA LEU A 153 17.90 10.82 -14.09
C LEU A 153 17.61 10.95 -15.58
N ALA A 154 16.36 11.29 -15.95
CA ALA A 154 15.98 11.50 -17.34
C ALA A 154 16.83 12.62 -17.97
N HIS A 155 16.98 13.73 -17.24
CA HIS A 155 17.80 14.84 -17.69
C HIS A 155 19.28 14.46 -17.87
N LEU A 156 19.84 13.63 -16.97
CA LEU A 156 21.20 13.14 -17.09
C LEU A 156 21.38 12.23 -18.32
N ILE A 157 20.45 11.31 -18.57
CA ILE A 157 20.52 10.41 -19.73
C ILE A 157 20.39 11.19 -21.05
N ASP A 158 19.47 12.15 -21.11
CA ASP A 158 19.23 12.94 -22.32
C ASP A 158 20.43 13.83 -22.68
N ASN A 159 21.16 14.32 -21.68
CA ASN A 159 22.29 15.23 -21.89
C ASN A 159 23.66 14.53 -21.89
N TYR A 160 23.75 13.34 -21.30
CA TYR A 160 24.97 12.54 -21.17
C TYR A 160 24.68 11.07 -21.50
N PRO A 161 24.34 10.76 -22.76
CA PRO A 161 23.98 9.40 -23.18
C PRO A 161 25.12 8.39 -23.00
N GLU A 162 26.37 8.83 -22.88
CA GLU A 162 27.50 7.98 -22.49
C GLU A 162 27.30 7.27 -21.15
N LEU A 163 26.47 7.83 -20.26
CA LEU A 163 26.11 7.20 -18.98
C LEU A 163 25.33 5.89 -19.15
N THR A 164 24.61 5.70 -20.25
CA THR A 164 23.89 4.43 -20.50
C THR A 164 24.83 3.30 -20.90
N ASN A 165 26.06 3.62 -21.28
CA ASN A 165 27.11 2.66 -21.63
C ASN A 165 28.17 2.53 -20.54
N ALA A 166 27.93 3.11 -19.36
CA ALA A 166 28.85 3.04 -18.24
C ALA A 166 28.94 1.62 -17.67
N GLU A 167 30.10 1.28 -17.12
CA GLU A 167 30.28 0.01 -16.42
C GLU A 167 29.37 -0.06 -15.19
N PRO A 168 28.92 -1.27 -14.77
CA PRO A 168 28.00 -1.42 -13.64
C PRO A 168 28.45 -0.72 -12.35
N GLU A 169 29.76 -0.68 -12.08
CA GLU A 169 30.34 -0.02 -10.91
C GLU A 169 30.14 1.51 -10.93
N ASP A 170 30.19 2.13 -12.10
CA ASP A 170 30.02 3.56 -12.25
C ASP A 170 28.53 3.95 -12.17
N ILE A 171 27.64 3.08 -12.66
CA ILE A 171 26.19 3.21 -12.46
C ILE A 171 25.84 3.11 -10.96
N GLU A 172 26.46 2.18 -10.23
CA GLU A 172 26.26 2.03 -8.78
C GLU A 172 26.75 3.25 -7.99
N LYS A 173 27.91 3.83 -8.36
CA LYS A 173 28.40 5.09 -7.78
C LYS A 173 27.44 6.26 -8.05
N LEU A 174 26.95 6.39 -9.28
CA LEU A 174 25.98 7.42 -9.64
C LEU A 174 24.70 7.29 -8.81
N ASN A 175 24.16 6.08 -8.68
CA ASN A 175 22.97 5.82 -7.88
C ASN A 175 23.20 6.13 -6.39
N THR A 176 24.40 5.84 -5.88
CA THR A 176 24.78 6.18 -4.50
C THR A 176 24.80 7.70 -4.29
N ILE A 177 25.37 8.45 -5.22
CA ILE A 177 25.39 9.92 -5.19
C ILE A 177 23.96 10.46 -5.24
N LEU A 178 23.15 10.01 -6.19
CA LEU A 178 21.75 10.47 -6.32
C LEU A 178 20.95 10.14 -5.06
N GLY A 179 21.09 8.94 -4.50
CA GLY A 179 20.45 8.54 -3.25
C GLY A 179 20.86 9.37 -2.03
N GLU A 180 22.06 9.98 -2.04
CA GLU A 180 22.48 10.88 -0.96
C GLU A 180 21.96 12.32 -1.17
N TYR A 181 22.00 12.83 -2.40
CA TYR A 181 21.77 14.25 -2.67
C TYR A 181 20.31 14.59 -3.03
N ILE A 182 19.57 13.67 -3.65
CA ILE A 182 18.16 13.89 -3.99
C ILE A 182 17.29 14.08 -2.74
N PRO A 183 17.44 13.28 -1.66
CA PRO A 183 16.68 13.54 -0.43
C PRO A 183 17.00 14.90 0.17
N LYS A 184 18.28 15.30 0.22
CA LYS A 184 18.69 16.61 0.77
C LYS A 184 18.03 17.76 -0.01
N LEU A 185 18.19 17.77 -1.33
CA LEU A 185 17.57 18.77 -2.20
C LEU A 185 16.05 18.76 -2.09
N GLY A 186 15.44 17.58 -2.08
CA GLY A 186 13.99 17.45 -2.03
C GLY A 186 13.40 17.93 -0.71
N TYR A 187 14.07 17.67 0.42
CA TYR A 187 13.64 18.21 1.71
C TYR A 187 13.80 19.73 1.76
N ASP A 188 14.91 20.29 1.29
CA ASP A 188 15.10 21.75 1.22
C ASP A 188 14.01 22.44 0.39
N LEU A 189 13.60 21.82 -0.74
CA LEU A 189 12.52 22.33 -1.59
C LEU A 189 11.15 22.22 -0.92
N ILE A 190 10.86 21.11 -0.23
CA ILE A 190 9.62 20.93 0.52
C ILE A 190 9.52 21.99 1.62
N ASP A 191 10.58 22.16 2.40
CA ASP A 191 10.64 23.14 3.50
C ASP A 191 10.45 24.56 2.96
N HIS A 192 11.07 24.90 1.82
CA HIS A 192 10.87 26.20 1.18
C HIS A 192 9.43 26.42 0.68
N ILE A 193 8.80 25.40 0.11
CA ILE A 193 7.40 25.48 -0.35
C ILE A 193 6.45 25.65 0.84
N GLU A 194 6.70 24.94 1.94
CA GLU A 194 5.94 25.06 3.18
C GLU A 194 6.11 26.47 3.79
N ASP A 195 7.33 27.01 3.80
CA ASP A 195 7.63 28.39 4.22
C ASP A 195 6.85 29.44 3.42
N ILE A 196 6.75 29.28 2.10
CA ILE A 196 5.96 30.19 1.24
C ILE A 196 4.47 30.10 1.59
N ARG A 197 3.93 28.88 1.70
CA ARG A 197 2.52 28.66 2.03
C ARG A 197 2.12 29.29 3.37
N ASN A 198 3.02 29.26 4.35
CA ASN A 198 2.78 29.84 5.67
C ASN A 198 2.85 31.38 5.69
N ARG A 199 3.45 32.02 4.67
CA ARG A 199 3.49 33.49 4.54
C ARG A 199 2.22 34.06 3.88
N ASP A 200 1.58 33.26 3.03
CA ASP A 200 0.40 33.67 2.25
C ASP A 200 -0.94 33.27 2.90
N ALA A 201 -0.90 32.55 4.03
CA ALA A 201 -2.06 32.13 4.82
C ALA A 201 -2.33 33.08 6.01
#